data_AF-A0A6J5FB94-F1
#
_entry.id   AF-A0A6J5FB94-F1
#
_cell.length_a   1.000
_cell.length_b   1.000
_cell.length_c   1.000
_cell.angle_alpha   90.00
_cell.angle_beta   90.00
_cell.angle_gamma   90.00
#
_symmetry.space_group_name_H-M   'P 1'
#
loop_
_entity.id
_entity.type
_entity.pdbx_description
1 polymer ?
#
loop_
_entity_poly.entity_id
_entity_poly.type
_entity_poly.pdbx_seq_one_letter_code
_entity_poly.pdbx_strand_id
1 'polypeptide(L)'
;MSASALVQVRIDPALKERASAVLEKMGLTVSDAVRILLTRVANEGALPFDFAVDPATHDAWFRAKVREALEDPQPDIDADDVEAHFARRRAAAVGKASGPAVEGEGSRAPRGVPPRLTHARKSKT
;
A
#
# COMPACT_ATOMS: atom_id res chain seq x y z
N MET A 1 0.29 -18.22 6.49
CA MET A 1 1.64 -17.62 6.53
C MET A 1 1.55 -16.20 5.99
N SER A 2 2.00 -15.20 6.74
CA SER A 2 2.01 -13.79 6.29
C SER A 2 3.12 -13.58 5.26
N ALA A 3 2.77 -13.51 3.98
CA ALA A 3 3.74 -13.23 2.92
C ALA A 3 4.11 -11.73 2.92
N SER A 4 5.23 -11.38 3.54
CA SER A 4 5.80 -10.03 3.45
C SER A 4 7.02 -10.03 2.53
N ALA A 5 7.08 -9.12 1.57
CA ALA A 5 8.26 -8.86 0.74
C ALA A 5 9.08 -7.71 1.33
N LEU A 6 10.42 -7.82 1.28
CA LEU A 6 11.33 -6.78 1.73
C LEU A 6 11.55 -5.74 0.62
N VAL A 7 11.44 -4.45 0.96
CA VAL A 7 11.78 -3.33 0.09
C VAL A 7 13.04 -2.66 0.60
N GLN A 8 14.09 -2.60 -0.22
CA GLN A 8 15.35 -1.90 0.09
C GLN A 8 15.50 -0.70 -0.84
N VAL A 9 15.71 0.48 -0.25
CA VAL A 9 15.95 1.74 -0.97
C VAL A 9 17.15 2.43 -0.35
N ARG A 10 18.04 2.96 -1.19
CA ARG A 10 19.14 3.82 -0.75
C ARG A 10 18.63 5.24 -0.58
N ILE A 11 18.83 5.80 0.60
CA ILE A 11 18.50 7.18 0.93
C ILE A 11 19.65 7.82 1.69
N ASP A 12 19.73 9.14 1.63
CA ASP A 12 20.64 9.89 2.47
C ASP A 12 20.34 9.63 3.97
N PRO A 13 21.34 9.36 4.82
CA PRO A 13 21.12 9.08 6.23
C PRO A 13 20.45 10.26 6.97
N ALA A 14 20.85 11.50 6.68
CA ALA A 14 20.25 12.67 7.33
C ALA A 14 18.80 12.90 6.88
N LEU A 15 18.46 12.52 5.64
CA LEU A 15 17.07 12.49 5.17
C LEU A 15 16.25 11.44 5.91
N LYS A 16 16.78 10.22 6.11
CA LYS A 16 16.11 9.16 6.86
C LYS A 16 15.73 9.62 8.27
N GLU A 17 16.68 10.21 8.99
CA GLU A 17 16.46 10.66 10.37
C GLU A 17 15.39 11.75 10.44
N ARG A 18 15.46 12.75 9.56
CA ARG A 18 14.44 13.81 9.49
C ARG A 18 13.06 13.27 9.15
N ALA A 19 12.96 12.39 8.16
CA ALA A 19 11.69 11.78 7.76
C ALA A 19 11.09 10.93 8.90
N SER A 20 11.93 10.17 9.60
CA SER A 20 11.50 9.34 10.73
C SER A 20 10.93 10.20 11.85
N ALA A 21 11.61 11.28 12.23
CA ALA A 21 11.13 12.19 13.28
C ALA A 21 9.81 12.89 12.94
N VAL A 22 9.56 13.20 11.65
CA VAL A 22 8.28 13.79 11.22
C VAL A 22 7.16 12.76 11.26
N LEU A 23 7.40 11.55 10.74
CA LEU A 23 6.41 10.47 10.73
C LEU A 23 6.04 10.00 12.14
N GLU A 24 7.02 9.94 13.06
CA GLU A 24 6.77 9.59 14.46
C GLU A 24 5.85 10.59 15.16
N LYS A 25 5.99 11.90 14.87
CA LYS A 25 5.05 12.92 15.38
C LYS A 25 3.62 12.72 14.89
N MET A 26 3.45 12.03 13.75
CA MET A 26 2.16 11.66 13.18
C MET A 26 1.69 10.26 13.63
N GLY A 27 2.46 9.57 14.48
CA GLY A 27 2.15 8.22 14.94
C GLY A 27 2.38 7.13 13.89
N LEU A 28 3.22 7.40 12.88
CA LEU A 28 3.52 6.47 11.78
C LEU A 28 4.98 6.08 11.79
N THR A 29 5.27 4.83 11.42
CA THR A 29 6.63 4.41 11.10
C THR A 29 6.93 4.65 9.62
N VAL A 30 8.23 4.72 9.26
CA VAL A 30 8.66 4.76 7.85
C VAL A 30 8.12 3.55 7.08
N SER A 31 8.06 2.38 7.71
CA SER A 31 7.54 1.17 7.07
C SER A 31 6.05 1.28 6.78
N ASP A 32 5.26 1.90 7.66
CA ASP A 32 3.81 2.08 7.45
C ASP A 32 3.54 3.09 6.34
N ALA A 33 4.27 4.20 6.33
CA ALA A 33 4.19 5.18 5.25
C ALA A 33 4.50 4.54 3.88
N VAL A 34 5.56 3.74 3.78
CA VAL A 34 5.93 3.03 2.55
C VAL A 34 4.88 1.97 2.16
N ARG A 35 4.32 1.22 3.12
CA ARG A 35 3.24 0.26 2.83
C ARG A 35 2.00 0.95 2.28
N ILE A 36 1.58 2.06 2.88
CA ILE A 36 0.42 2.84 2.43
C ILE A 36 0.66 3.36 1.02
N LEU A 37 1.84 3.95 0.77
CA LEU A 37 2.25 4.45 -0.54
C LEU A 37 2.16 3.34 -1.61
N LEU A 38 2.84 2.22 -1.39
CA LEU A 38 2.90 1.12 -2.37
C LEU A 38 1.54 0.47 -2.59
N THR A 39 0.72 0.33 -1.55
CA THR A 39 -0.65 -0.20 -1.65
C THR A 39 -1.50 0.70 -2.53
N ARG A 40 -1.39 2.02 -2.36
CA ARG A 40 -2.17 2.99 -3.11
C ARG A 40 -1.72 3.09 -4.57
N VAL A 41 -0.41 3.05 -4.83
CA VAL A 41 0.14 2.93 -6.20
C VAL A 41 -0.38 1.67 -6.90
N ALA A 42 -0.38 0.53 -6.21
CA ALA A 42 -0.83 -0.73 -6.78
C ALA A 42 -2.34 -0.74 -7.11
N ASN A 43 -3.16 -0.06 -6.30
CA ASN A 43 -4.61 -0.04 -6.47
C ASN A 43 -5.10 1.05 -7.41
N GLU A 44 -4.47 2.23 -7.39
CA GLU A 44 -4.92 3.43 -8.12
C GLU A 44 -4.12 3.65 -9.42
N GLY A 45 -2.99 2.97 -9.61
CA GLY A 45 -2.14 3.11 -10.80
C GLY A 45 -1.45 4.48 -10.92
N ALA A 46 -1.51 5.30 -9.88
CA ALA A 46 -0.90 6.61 -9.80
C ALA A 46 -0.17 6.78 -8.45
N LEU A 47 0.87 7.61 -8.43
CA LEU A 47 1.51 7.99 -7.18
C LEU A 47 0.53 8.83 -6.35
N PRO A 48 0.20 8.42 -5.11
CA PRO A 48 -0.61 9.23 -4.25
C PRO A 48 0.20 10.43 -3.79
N PHE A 49 -0.45 11.59 -3.88
CA PHE A 49 0.14 12.91 -3.69
C PHE A 49 1.05 13.26 -4.86
N ASP A 50 0.59 14.22 -5.66
CA ASP A 50 1.44 15.03 -6.53
C ASP A 50 2.76 15.35 -5.82
N PHE A 51 3.78 14.56 -6.13
CA PHE A 51 5.13 14.77 -5.63
C PHE A 51 5.58 16.10 -6.22
N ALA A 52 5.60 17.13 -5.37
CA ALA A 52 5.79 18.54 -5.70
C ALA A 52 4.53 19.27 -6.19
N VAL A 53 3.52 19.38 -5.32
CA VAL A 53 2.66 20.56 -5.42
C VAL A 53 3.42 21.75 -4.84
N ASP A 54 3.98 22.57 -5.73
CA ASP A 54 4.19 23.99 -5.43
C ASP A 54 2.97 24.50 -4.65
N PRO A 55 3.12 25.16 -3.48
CA PRO A 55 1.98 25.56 -2.65
C PRO A 55 0.87 26.27 -3.45
N ALA A 56 1.21 27.00 -4.51
CA ALA A 56 0.21 27.63 -5.37
C ALA A 56 -0.60 26.63 -6.19
N THR A 57 -0.02 25.52 -6.64
CA THR A 57 -0.75 24.44 -7.33
C THR A 57 -1.71 23.73 -6.36
N HIS A 58 -1.35 23.61 -5.08
CA HIS A 58 -2.19 22.95 -4.06
C HIS A 58 -3.36 23.85 -3.73
N ASP A 59 -3.07 25.14 -3.53
CA ASP A 59 -4.10 26.15 -3.30
C ASP A 59 -5.03 26.28 -4.50
N ALA A 60 -4.52 26.18 -5.73
CA ALA A 60 -5.35 26.18 -6.94
C ALA A 60 -6.28 24.96 -7.00
N TRP A 61 -5.74 23.76 -6.75
CA TRP A 61 -6.54 22.54 -6.67
C TRP A 61 -7.58 22.61 -5.55
N PHE A 62 -7.19 23.04 -4.35
CA PHE A 62 -8.09 23.17 -3.20
C PHE A 62 -9.22 24.17 -3.47
N ARG A 63 -8.89 25.34 -4.02
CA ARG A 63 -9.90 26.34 -4.40
C ARG A 63 -10.84 25.82 -5.49
N ALA A 64 -10.33 25.04 -6.45
CA ALA A 64 -11.16 24.41 -7.46
C ALA A 64 -12.15 23.41 -6.84
N LYS A 65 -11.69 22.57 -5.90
CA LYS A 65 -12.54 21.61 -5.18
C LYS A 65 -13.55 22.27 -4.25
N VAL A 66 -13.18 23.36 -3.58
CA VAL A 66 -14.13 24.15 -2.78
C VAL A 66 -15.20 24.78 -3.67
N ARG A 67 -14.82 25.32 -4.83
CA ARG A 67 -15.79 25.90 -5.78
C ARG A 67 -16.75 24.84 -6.31
N GLU A 68 -16.23 23.69 -6.73
CA GLU A 68 -17.03 22.55 -7.19
C GLU A 68 -18.07 22.15 -6.12
N ALA A 69 -17.68 22.09 -4.85
CA ALA A 69 -18.60 21.77 -3.76
C ALA A 69 -19.65 22.87 -3.49
N LEU A 70 -19.31 24.15 -3.67
CA LEU A 70 -20.27 25.25 -3.53
C LEU A 70 -21.24 25.35 -4.70
N GLU A 71 -20.83 24.90 -5.88
CA GLU A 71 -21.64 24.87 -7.10
C GLU A 71 -22.49 23.60 -7.22
N ASP A 72 -22.20 22.58 -6.41
CA ASP A 72 -22.95 21.34 -6.37
C ASP A 72 -24.38 21.58 -5.83
N PRO A 73 -25.44 21.31 -6.62
CA PRO A 73 -26.82 21.48 -6.18
C PRO A 73 -27.32 20.37 -5.25
N GLN A 74 -26.49 19.36 -4.95
CA GLN A 74 -26.88 18.28 -4.06
C GLN A 74 -27.21 18.80 -2.65
N PRO A 75 -28.27 18.27 -2.02
CA PRO A 75 -28.61 18.64 -0.66
C PRO A 75 -27.55 18.14 0.32
N ASP A 76 -27.38 18.89 1.41
CA ASP A 76 -26.53 18.48 2.52
C ASP A 76 -26.98 17.11 3.05
N ILE A 77 -25.99 16.29 3.43
CA ILE A 77 -26.21 14.97 4.01
C ILE A 77 -26.12 15.10 5.53
N ASP A 78 -27.05 14.46 6.24
CA ASP A 78 -27.02 14.42 7.70
C ASP A 78 -25.76 13.68 8.19
N ALA A 79 -25.16 14.18 9.27
CA ALA A 79 -23.95 13.61 9.84
C ALA A 79 -24.15 12.15 10.27
N ASP A 80 -25.34 11.78 10.75
CA ASP A 80 -25.64 10.41 11.18
C ASP A 80 -25.66 9.45 9.99
N ASP A 81 -26.18 9.90 8.83
CA ASP A 81 -26.22 9.11 7.60
C ASP A 81 -24.81 8.91 7.03
N VAL A 82 -23.96 9.95 7.09
CA VAL A 82 -22.56 9.87 6.70
C VAL A 82 -21.81 8.87 7.59
N GLU A 83 -21.97 8.97 8.91
CA GLU A 83 -21.29 8.07 9.85
C GLU A 83 -21.76 6.62 9.66
N ALA A 84 -23.07 6.39 9.50
CA ALA A 84 -23.62 5.07 9.21
C ALA A 84 -23.08 4.50 7.89
N HIS A 85 -22.95 5.33 6.84
CA HIS A 85 -22.38 4.91 5.56
C HIS A 85 -20.92 4.46 5.71
N PHE A 86 -20.08 5.27 6.36
CA PHE A 86 -18.67 4.94 6.53
C PHE A 86 -18.46 3.78 7.51
N ALA A 87 -19.28 3.63 8.56
CA ALA A 87 -19.27 2.49 9.45
C ALA A 87 -19.52 1.17 8.69
N ARG A 88 -20.51 1.15 7.79
CA ARG A 88 -20.79 -0.02 6.92
C ARG A 88 -19.59 -0.34 6.02
N ARG A 89 -18.97 0.67 5.41
CA ARG A 89 -17.79 0.47 4.54
C ARG A 89 -16.58 -0.07 5.32
N ARG A 90 -16.33 0.45 6.53
CA ARG A 90 -15.25 -0.05 7.40
C ARG A 90 -15.51 -1.50 7.81
N ALA A 91 -16.72 -1.85 8.24
CA ALA A 91 -17.08 -3.21 8.60
C ALA A 91 -16.92 -4.20 7.42
N ALA A 92 -17.34 -3.80 6.21
CA ALA A 92 -17.19 -4.61 5.01
C ALA A 92 -15.71 -4.82 4.61
N ALA A 93 -14.86 -3.81 4.81
CA ALA A 93 -13.42 -3.92 4.56
C ALA A 93 -12.76 -4.91 5.54
N VAL A 94 -13.14 -4.88 6.81
CA VAL A 94 -12.69 -5.84 7.83
C VAL A 94 -13.17 -7.27 7.49
N GLY A 95 -14.42 -7.43 7.05
CA GLY A 95 -14.95 -8.72 6.61
C GLY A 95 -14.24 -9.29 5.38
N LYS A 96 -13.89 -8.45 4.40
CA LYS A 96 -13.12 -8.87 3.21
C LYS A 96 -11.68 -9.28 3.53
N ALA A 97 -11.07 -8.69 4.57
CA ALA A 97 -9.78 -9.16 5.07
C ALA A 97 -9.87 -10.55 5.75
N SER A 98 -11.08 -11.06 6.01
CA SER A 98 -11.35 -12.24 6.85
C SER A 98 -12.15 -13.38 6.17
N GLY A 99 -12.40 -13.33 4.84
CA GLY A 99 -13.23 -14.32 4.10
C GLY A 99 -12.44 -15.50 3.46
N PRO A 100 -13.11 -16.64 3.11
CA PRO A 100 -12.71 -17.97 3.58
C PRO A 100 -11.74 -18.74 2.67
N ALA A 101 -10.87 -19.54 3.31
CA ALA A 101 -10.13 -20.61 2.66
C ALA A 101 -11.11 -21.74 2.27
N VAL A 102 -11.41 -21.83 0.98
CA VAL A 102 -12.15 -22.98 0.44
C VAL A 102 -11.16 -24.11 0.23
N GLU A 103 -11.23 -25.10 1.13
CA GLU A 103 -10.62 -26.40 0.97
C GLU A 103 -11.28 -27.15 -0.20
N GLY A 104 -10.44 -27.70 -1.07
CA GLY A 104 -10.81 -28.60 -2.15
C GLY A 104 -9.62 -29.51 -2.44
N GLU A 105 -9.50 -30.59 -1.65
CA GLU A 105 -8.57 -31.68 -1.88
C GLU A 105 -8.83 -32.35 -3.24
N GLY A 106 -7.75 -32.65 -3.96
CA GLY A 106 -7.83 -33.29 -5.27
C GLY A 106 -6.47 -33.73 -5.81
N SER A 107 -5.74 -34.55 -5.03
CA SER A 107 -4.90 -35.66 -5.51
C SER A 107 -4.02 -35.46 -6.75
N ARG A 108 -2.68 -35.31 -6.58
CA ARG A 108 -1.69 -36.19 -7.21
C ARG A 108 -0.27 -36.05 -6.62
N ALA A 109 0.34 -37.22 -6.45
CA ALA A 109 1.59 -37.54 -5.74
C ALA A 109 2.90 -36.90 -6.29
N PRO A 110 4.00 -36.93 -5.50
CA PRO A 110 5.23 -36.20 -5.78
C PRO A 110 6.26 -37.05 -6.55
N ARG A 111 7.18 -36.41 -7.29
CA ARG A 111 8.60 -36.82 -7.43
C ARG A 111 9.36 -35.96 -8.45
N GLY A 112 10.57 -35.53 -8.07
CA GLY A 112 11.62 -35.22 -9.03
C GLY A 112 12.53 -34.06 -8.65
N VAL A 113 13.42 -34.25 -7.66
CA VAL A 113 14.64 -33.43 -7.57
C VAL A 113 15.73 -34.16 -8.37
N PRO A 114 16.25 -33.61 -9.48
CA PRO A 114 17.45 -34.14 -10.08
C PRO A 114 18.68 -33.73 -9.26
N PRO A 115 19.66 -34.63 -9.05
CA PRO A 115 20.81 -34.38 -8.19
C PRO A 115 21.85 -33.45 -8.85
N ARG A 116 22.47 -32.63 -8.01
CA ARG A 116 23.66 -31.81 -8.35
C ARG A 116 24.84 -32.74 -8.66
N LEU A 117 25.45 -32.60 -9.83
CA LEU A 117 26.73 -33.22 -10.15
C LEU A 117 27.87 -32.34 -9.62
N THR A 118 28.63 -32.88 -8.66
CA THR A 118 29.91 -32.35 -8.18
C THR A 118 31.07 -32.79 -9.07
N HIS A 119 32.05 -31.88 -9.20
CA HIS A 119 33.39 -31.93 -9.80
C HIS A 119 34.01 -33.26 -10.29
N ALA A 120 34.72 -33.17 -11.43
CA ALA A 120 35.94 -33.95 -11.66
C ALA A 120 36.97 -33.17 -12.50
N ARG A 121 38.01 -32.74 -11.79
CA ARG A 121 39.33 -32.31 -12.26
C ARG A 121 39.93 -33.42 -13.14
N LYS A 122 40.42 -33.12 -14.35
CA LYS A 122 41.42 -33.95 -15.02
C LYS A 122 42.64 -33.09 -15.38
N SER A 123 43.72 -33.41 -14.69
CA SER A 123 45.10 -33.09 -14.99
C SER A 123 45.70 -34.14 -15.93
N LYS A 124 46.78 -33.75 -16.66
CA LYS A 124 47.76 -34.60 -17.39
C LYS A 124 47.28 -35.00 -18.80
N THR A 125 47.97 -34.68 -19.90
CA THR A 125 49.42 -34.54 -20.17
C THR A 125 49.63 -33.49 -21.25
#